data_AF-A0A9N7YKJ0-F1
#
_entry.id   AF-A0A9N7YKJ0-F1
#
_cell.length_a   1.000
_cell.length_b   1.000
_cell.length_c   1.000
_cell.angle_alpha   90.00
_cell.angle_beta   90.00
_cell.angle_gamma   90.00
#
_symmetry.space_group_name_H-M   'P 1'
#
loop_
_entity.id
_entity.type
_entity.pdbx_description
1 polymer ?
#
loop_
_entity_poly.entity_id
_entity_poly.type
_entity_poly.pdbx_seq_one_letter_code
_entity_poly.pdbx_strand_id
1 'polypeptide(L)'
;MTHSLFTVGQLIFLFWTISITEANIDPAAKAAAAAAAAAAAATAADAAAAAATIAASAAAVAAATAADAAAASIATINAAAAAATATAAAAAIAAKETATAAASAAAAASAAAAAAQATINDKAAAAAATTATTAAAAAAATATTAAAAAAATATIENAAATKAAAAASAVAAAAVTAATAAATAAATLEAAAAKAAAVAVSAAAAAAAAAIAAAAA
;
A
#
# COMPACT_ATOMS: atom_id res chain seq x y z
N MET A 1 -0.47 14.36 31.54
CA MET A 1 -0.63 13.79 32.90
C MET A 1 -1.07 14.82 33.95
N THR A 2 -1.37 16.07 33.59
CA THR A 2 -1.76 17.14 34.55
C THR A 2 -3.24 17.12 34.92
N HIS A 3 -4.13 16.50 34.12
CA HIS A 3 -5.57 16.44 34.40
C HIS A 3 -5.99 15.37 35.44
N SER A 4 -5.14 14.37 35.71
CA SER A 4 -5.43 13.35 36.73
C SER A 4 -5.31 13.91 38.15
N LEU A 5 -4.30 14.77 38.39
CA LEU A 5 -4.05 15.35 39.71
C LEU A 5 -5.13 16.37 40.11
N PHE A 6 -5.70 17.11 39.15
CA PHE A 6 -6.73 18.11 39.44
C PHE A 6 -8.07 17.47 39.83
N THR A 7 -8.50 16.42 39.11
CA THR A 7 -9.76 15.73 39.39
C THR A 7 -9.69 14.92 40.68
N VAL A 8 -8.56 14.25 40.95
CA VAL A 8 -8.35 13.52 42.21
C VAL A 8 -8.28 14.50 43.39
N GLY A 9 -7.62 15.66 43.23
CA GLY A 9 -7.57 16.71 44.26
C GLY A 9 -8.95 17.27 44.62
N GLN A 10 -9.81 17.52 43.63
CA GLN A 10 -11.18 18.00 43.88
C GLN A 10 -12.07 16.96 44.55
N LEU A 11 -11.93 15.67 44.19
CA LEU A 11 -12.70 14.60 44.83
C LEU A 11 -12.29 14.40 46.30
N ILE A 12 -10.99 14.47 46.60
CA ILE A 12 -10.49 14.41 47.97
C ILE A 12 -10.97 15.63 48.78
N PHE A 13 -11.01 16.82 48.18
CA PHE A 13 -11.47 18.04 48.84
C PHE A 13 -12.96 17.97 49.21
N LEU A 14 -13.81 17.45 48.31
CA LEU A 14 -15.23 17.23 48.60
C LEU A 14 -15.45 16.16 49.69
N PHE A 15 -14.70 15.06 49.64
CA PHE A 15 -14.80 14.00 50.64
C PHE A 15 -14.39 14.52 52.03
N TRP A 16 -13.33 15.32 52.10
CA TRP A 16 -12.84 15.93 53.34
C TRP A 16 -13.84 16.91 53.96
N THR A 17 -14.51 17.73 53.14
CA THR A 17 -15.54 18.67 53.62
C THR A 17 -16.80 17.96 54.10
N ILE A 18 -17.21 16.86 53.46
CA ILE A 18 -18.34 16.03 53.91
C ILE A 18 -18.03 15.34 55.25
N SER A 19 -16.80 14.85 55.46
CA SER A 19 -16.38 14.24 56.74
C SER A 19 -16.40 15.21 57.93
N ILE A 20 -16.30 16.52 57.72
CA ILE A 20 -16.32 17.51 58.81
C ILE A 20 -17.75 17.77 59.33
N THR A 21 -18.79 17.39 58.58
CA THR A 21 -20.20 17.73 58.88
C THR A 21 -21.01 16.54 59.43
N GLU A 22 -20.34 15.51 59.97
CA GLU A 22 -20.93 14.19 60.30
C GLU A 22 -21.92 14.14 61.48
N ALA A 23 -22.21 15.23 62.18
CA ALA A 23 -23.01 15.14 63.41
C ALA A 23 -24.54 14.96 63.20
N ASN A 24 -25.10 15.14 62.00
CA ASN A 24 -26.56 15.09 61.79
C ASN A 24 -27.01 14.78 60.34
N ILE A 25 -26.28 13.94 59.61
CA ILE A 25 -26.70 13.54 58.25
C ILE A 25 -27.76 12.43 58.34
N ASP A 26 -28.91 12.64 57.68
CA ASP A 26 -29.96 11.64 57.55
C ASP A 26 -29.43 10.33 56.92
N PRO A 27 -29.71 9.15 57.51
CA PRO A 27 -29.23 7.87 57.00
C PRO A 27 -29.66 7.56 55.56
N ALA A 28 -30.85 8.00 55.14
CA ALA A 28 -31.33 7.81 53.77
C ALA A 28 -30.59 8.73 52.79
N ALA A 29 -30.28 9.96 53.18
CA ALA A 29 -29.42 10.87 52.41
C ALA A 29 -27.99 10.31 52.24
N LYS A 30 -27.40 9.74 53.30
CA LYS A 30 -26.07 9.08 53.25
C LYS A 30 -26.09 7.85 52.32
N ALA A 31 -27.15 7.05 52.38
CA ALA A 31 -27.32 5.89 51.51
C ALA A 31 -27.53 6.27 50.03
N ALA A 32 -28.31 7.32 49.76
CA ALA A 32 -28.54 7.82 48.40
C ALA A 32 -27.25 8.38 47.77
N ALA A 33 -26.45 9.13 48.54
CA ALA A 33 -25.16 9.62 48.07
C ALA A 33 -24.16 8.49 47.78
N ALA A 34 -24.12 7.45 48.62
CA ALA A 34 -23.27 6.29 48.39
C ALA A 34 -23.69 5.48 47.14
N ALA A 35 -25.01 5.30 46.92
CA ALA A 35 -25.53 4.64 45.73
C ALA A 35 -25.23 5.42 44.44
N ALA A 36 -25.36 6.76 44.48
CA ALA A 36 -25.02 7.62 43.35
C ALA A 36 -23.51 7.56 43.03
N ALA A 37 -22.64 7.55 44.04
CA ALA A 37 -21.20 7.40 43.87
C ALA A 37 -20.83 6.03 43.25
N ALA A 38 -21.48 4.95 43.70
CA ALA A 38 -21.27 3.61 43.14
C ALA A 38 -21.71 3.52 41.67
N ALA A 39 -22.87 4.09 41.32
CA ALA A 39 -23.36 4.14 39.95
C ALA A 39 -22.45 4.98 39.03
N ALA A 40 -21.92 6.11 39.53
CA ALA A 40 -20.97 6.94 38.81
C ALA A 40 -19.64 6.21 38.57
N ALA A 41 -19.13 5.48 39.57
CA ALA A 41 -17.91 4.68 39.45
C ALA A 41 -18.06 3.54 38.42
N ALA A 42 -19.19 2.83 38.43
CA ALA A 42 -19.49 1.80 37.44
C ALA A 42 -19.56 2.38 36.01
N THR A 43 -20.26 3.50 35.84
CA THR A 43 -20.37 4.18 34.53
C THR A 43 -19.01 4.64 34.00
N ALA A 44 -18.14 5.15 34.87
CA ALA A 44 -16.78 5.55 34.50
C ALA A 44 -15.91 4.35 34.11
N ALA A 45 -16.03 3.22 34.82
CA ALA A 45 -15.31 1.98 34.50
C ALA A 45 -15.76 1.40 33.15
N ASP A 46 -17.07 1.34 32.89
CA ASP A 46 -17.62 0.86 31.62
C ASP A 46 -17.20 1.75 30.44
N ALA A 47 -17.18 3.08 30.64
CA ALA A 47 -16.70 4.01 29.63
C ALA A 47 -15.20 3.83 29.32
N ALA A 48 -14.37 3.61 30.35
CA ALA A 48 -12.95 3.34 30.17
C ALA A 48 -12.71 2.01 29.44
N ALA A 49 -13.46 0.96 29.79
CA ALA A 49 -13.39 -0.33 29.11
C ALA A 49 -13.81 -0.22 27.64
N ALA A 50 -14.92 0.46 27.34
CA ALA A 50 -15.38 0.69 25.98
C ALA A 50 -14.36 1.48 25.14
N ALA A 51 -13.75 2.52 25.72
CA ALA A 51 -12.69 3.27 25.04
C ALA A 51 -11.46 2.41 24.74
N ALA A 52 -11.04 1.55 25.69
CA ALA A 52 -9.94 0.62 25.49
C ALA A 52 -10.24 -0.41 24.38
N THR A 53 -11.46 -0.95 24.34
CA THR A 53 -11.89 -1.85 23.26
C THR A 53 -11.86 -1.17 21.90
N ILE A 54 -12.41 0.05 21.79
CA ILE A 54 -12.40 0.83 20.52
C ILE A 54 -10.96 1.08 20.05
N ALA A 55 -10.07 1.50 20.95
CA ALA A 55 -8.67 1.74 20.61
C ALA A 55 -7.95 0.46 20.15
N ALA A 56 -8.19 -0.67 20.83
CA ALA A 56 -7.62 -1.96 20.45
C ALA A 56 -8.14 -2.45 19.08
N SER A 57 -9.46 -2.34 18.85
CA SER A 57 -10.07 -2.69 17.56
C SER A 57 -9.55 -1.81 16.42
N ALA A 58 -9.40 -0.51 16.64
CA ALA A 58 -8.85 0.40 15.65
C ALA A 58 -7.39 0.06 15.31
N ALA A 59 -6.56 -0.26 16.31
CA ALA A 59 -5.19 -0.70 16.10
C ALA A 59 -5.12 -2.02 15.30
N ALA A 60 -6.01 -2.98 15.60
CA ALA A 60 -6.10 -4.24 14.88
C ALA A 60 -6.52 -4.04 13.41
N VAL A 61 -7.51 -3.18 13.14
CA VAL A 61 -7.94 -2.85 11.77
C VAL A 61 -6.83 -2.14 11.00
N ALA A 62 -6.09 -1.23 11.63
CA ALA A 62 -4.95 -0.56 11.00
C ALA A 62 -3.84 -1.56 10.64
N ALA A 63 -3.53 -2.50 11.53
CA ALA A 63 -2.55 -3.55 11.27
C ALA A 63 -2.99 -4.49 10.13
N ALA A 64 -4.26 -4.89 10.10
CA ALA A 64 -4.82 -5.70 9.02
C ALA A 64 -4.77 -4.97 7.67
N THR A 65 -5.15 -3.69 7.65
CA THR A 65 -5.09 -2.85 6.44
C THR A 65 -3.67 -2.72 5.90
N ALA A 66 -2.68 -2.56 6.79
CA ALA A 66 -1.27 -2.51 6.39
C ALA A 66 -0.79 -3.85 5.79
N ALA A 67 -1.23 -4.99 6.35
CA ALA A 67 -0.92 -6.31 5.82
C ALA A 67 -1.57 -6.54 4.44
N ASP A 68 -2.83 -6.13 4.26
CA ASP A 68 -3.53 -6.23 2.97
C ASP A 68 -2.86 -5.36 1.90
N ALA A 69 -2.43 -4.15 2.24
CA ALA A 69 -1.68 -3.28 1.32
C ALA A 69 -0.33 -3.89 0.90
N ALA A 70 0.36 -4.56 1.83
CA ALA A 70 1.59 -5.29 1.53
C ALA A 70 1.32 -6.48 0.60
N ALA A 71 0.27 -7.26 0.86
CA ALA A 71 -0.13 -8.38 0.01
C ALA A 71 -0.51 -7.93 -1.41
N ALA A 72 -1.27 -6.84 -1.54
CA ALA A 72 -1.63 -6.24 -2.84
C ALA A 72 -0.40 -5.77 -3.62
N SER A 73 0.58 -5.18 -2.92
CA SER A 73 1.86 -4.77 -3.53
C SER A 73 2.65 -5.97 -4.05
N ILE A 74 2.72 -7.05 -3.27
CA ILE A 74 3.38 -8.31 -3.68
C ILE A 74 2.69 -8.91 -4.91
N ALA A 75 1.34 -8.98 -4.91
CA ALA A 75 0.58 -9.49 -6.04
C ALA A 75 0.84 -8.70 -7.33
N THR A 76 0.90 -7.37 -7.23
CA THR A 76 1.22 -6.48 -8.35
C THR A 76 2.63 -6.73 -8.90
N ILE A 77 3.62 -6.85 -8.02
CA ILE A 77 5.01 -7.15 -8.40
C ILE A 77 5.11 -8.51 -9.09
N ASN A 78 4.46 -9.53 -8.55
CA ASN A 78 4.47 -10.88 -9.13
C ASN A 78 3.80 -10.91 -10.52
N ALA A 79 2.67 -10.22 -10.69
CA ALA A 79 2.01 -10.09 -11.99
C ALA A 79 2.91 -9.37 -13.02
N ALA A 80 3.56 -8.28 -12.61
CA ALA A 80 4.51 -7.56 -13.46
C ALA A 80 5.72 -8.42 -13.84
N ALA A 81 6.27 -9.19 -12.90
CA ALA A 81 7.38 -10.11 -13.15
C ALA A 81 7.00 -11.23 -14.12
N ALA A 82 5.79 -11.79 -13.99
CA ALA A 82 5.27 -12.79 -14.92
C ALA A 82 5.10 -12.21 -16.34
N ALA A 83 4.53 -11.01 -16.47
CA ALA A 83 4.38 -10.33 -17.75
C ALA A 83 5.73 -9.98 -18.41
N ALA A 84 6.70 -9.54 -17.62
CA ALA A 84 8.06 -9.28 -18.10
C ALA A 84 8.74 -10.56 -18.61
N THR A 85 8.58 -11.67 -17.88
CA THR A 85 9.11 -12.99 -18.29
C THR A 85 8.50 -13.46 -19.61
N ALA A 86 7.17 -13.34 -19.76
CA ALA A 86 6.48 -13.70 -21.00
C ALA A 86 6.92 -12.83 -22.20
N THR A 87 7.10 -11.53 -21.98
CA THR A 87 7.60 -10.60 -23.01
C THR A 87 9.02 -10.94 -23.43
N ALA A 88 9.91 -11.23 -22.47
CA ALA A 88 11.28 -11.65 -22.76
C ALA A 88 11.33 -12.98 -23.54
N ALA A 89 10.48 -13.94 -23.18
CA ALA A 89 10.37 -15.21 -23.90
C ALA A 89 9.87 -15.01 -25.34
N ALA A 90 8.84 -14.18 -25.55
CA ALA A 90 8.32 -13.87 -26.87
C ALA A 90 9.38 -13.16 -27.75
N ALA A 91 10.14 -12.22 -27.18
CA ALA A 91 11.24 -11.56 -27.87
C ALA A 91 12.35 -12.55 -28.27
N ALA A 92 12.69 -13.51 -27.41
CA ALA A 92 13.66 -14.56 -27.71
C ALA A 92 13.19 -15.49 -28.86
N ILE A 93 11.89 -15.84 -28.88
CA ILE A 93 11.30 -16.62 -29.98
C ILE A 93 11.37 -15.84 -31.29
N ALA A 94 10.95 -14.58 -31.30
CA ALA A 94 11.01 -13.73 -32.49
C ALA A 94 12.44 -13.56 -33.02
N ALA A 95 13.43 -13.38 -32.12
CA ALA A 95 14.84 -13.31 -32.49
C ALA A 95 15.34 -14.64 -33.11
N LYS A 96 14.96 -15.78 -32.54
CA LYS A 96 15.28 -17.11 -33.07
C LYS A 96 14.69 -17.32 -34.47
N GLU A 97 13.42 -16.97 -34.66
CA GLU A 97 12.74 -17.10 -35.95
C GLU A 97 13.39 -16.21 -37.02
N THR A 98 13.71 -14.97 -36.66
CA THR A 98 14.40 -14.02 -37.55
C THR A 98 15.79 -14.56 -37.96
N ALA A 99 16.57 -15.06 -36.99
CA ALA A 99 17.88 -15.66 -37.28
C ALA A 99 17.77 -16.89 -38.18
N THR A 100 16.73 -17.72 -37.97
CA THR A 100 16.46 -18.91 -38.79
C THR A 100 16.09 -18.52 -40.21
N ALA A 101 15.20 -17.55 -40.39
CA ALA A 101 14.82 -17.03 -41.70
C ALA A 101 16.01 -16.42 -42.46
N ALA A 102 16.86 -15.66 -41.76
CA ALA A 102 18.08 -15.09 -42.34
C ALA A 102 19.07 -16.18 -42.78
N ALA A 103 19.27 -17.23 -41.97
CA ALA A 103 20.12 -18.36 -42.34
C ALA A 103 19.58 -19.12 -43.57
N SER A 104 18.28 -19.36 -43.64
CA SER A 104 17.64 -19.99 -44.80
C SER A 104 17.76 -19.15 -46.07
N ALA A 105 17.58 -17.83 -45.98
CA ALA A 105 17.76 -16.92 -47.10
C ALA A 105 19.22 -16.89 -47.59
N ALA A 106 20.19 -16.87 -46.66
CA ALA A 106 21.61 -16.92 -46.99
C ALA A 106 22.00 -18.24 -47.68
N ALA A 107 21.50 -19.38 -47.19
CA ALA A 107 21.72 -20.68 -47.81
C ALA A 107 21.16 -20.72 -49.25
N ALA A 108 19.92 -20.26 -49.45
CA ALA A 108 19.29 -20.19 -50.78
C ALA A 108 20.06 -19.27 -51.74
N ALA A 109 20.50 -18.10 -51.27
CA ALA A 109 21.32 -17.18 -52.05
C ALA A 109 22.66 -17.79 -52.46
N SER A 110 23.33 -18.53 -51.55
CA SER A 110 24.60 -19.20 -51.84
C SER A 110 24.46 -20.30 -52.90
N ALA A 111 23.38 -21.08 -52.84
CA ALA A 111 23.08 -22.11 -53.83
C ALA A 111 22.77 -21.51 -55.22
N ALA A 112 21.99 -20.43 -55.26
CA ALA A 112 21.68 -19.71 -56.50
C ALA A 112 22.93 -19.08 -57.13
N ALA A 113 23.80 -18.46 -56.32
CA ALA A 113 25.05 -17.89 -56.80
C ALA A 113 26.01 -18.95 -57.37
N ALA A 114 26.12 -20.11 -56.72
CA ALA A 114 26.93 -21.22 -57.21
C ALA A 114 26.39 -21.77 -58.55
N ALA A 115 25.07 -21.94 -58.66
CA ALA A 115 24.43 -22.37 -59.90
C ALA A 115 24.64 -21.36 -61.04
N ALA A 116 24.56 -20.06 -60.75
CA ALA A 116 24.84 -19.03 -61.74
C ALA A 116 26.30 -19.04 -62.20
N GLN A 117 27.26 -19.14 -61.27
CA GLN A 117 28.69 -19.19 -61.58
C GLN A 117 29.08 -20.40 -62.45
N ALA A 118 28.44 -21.55 -62.25
CA ALA A 118 28.70 -22.76 -63.04
C ALA A 118 28.41 -22.60 -64.54
N THR A 119 27.67 -21.56 -64.94
CA THR A 119 27.32 -21.27 -66.33
C THR A 119 28.18 -20.17 -66.98
N ILE A 120 29.06 -19.52 -66.19
CA ILE A 120 29.88 -18.40 -66.66
C ILE A 120 31.26 -18.92 -67.10
N ASN A 121 31.54 -18.83 -68.41
CA ASN A 121 32.81 -19.28 -68.98
C ASN A 121 33.86 -18.16 -69.16
N ASP A 122 33.45 -16.89 -69.05
CA ASP A 122 34.35 -15.74 -69.15
C ASP A 122 34.93 -15.36 -67.78
N LYS A 123 36.25 -15.23 -67.71
CA LYS A 123 36.97 -14.96 -66.45
C LYS A 123 36.59 -13.60 -65.85
N ALA A 124 36.41 -12.57 -66.67
CA ALA A 124 36.06 -11.24 -66.19
C ALA A 124 34.61 -11.21 -65.68
N ALA A 125 33.69 -11.84 -66.39
CA ALA A 125 32.31 -12.02 -65.97
C ALA A 125 32.19 -12.82 -64.67
N ALA A 126 32.99 -13.89 -64.50
CA ALA A 126 33.00 -14.69 -63.28
C ALA A 126 33.50 -13.88 -62.06
N ALA A 127 34.54 -13.06 -62.25
CA ALA A 127 35.04 -12.15 -61.23
C ALA A 127 33.98 -11.11 -60.83
N ALA A 128 33.33 -10.48 -61.82
CA ALA A 128 32.26 -9.50 -61.56
C ALA A 128 31.06 -10.12 -60.84
N ALA A 129 30.63 -11.32 -61.24
CA ALA A 129 29.54 -12.05 -60.57
C ALA A 129 29.91 -12.39 -59.11
N THR A 130 31.18 -12.74 -58.85
CA THR A 130 31.68 -12.97 -57.48
C THR A 130 31.60 -11.70 -56.66
N THR A 131 32.12 -10.57 -57.16
CA THR A 131 32.07 -9.27 -56.48
C THR A 131 30.63 -8.85 -56.16
N ALA A 132 29.71 -8.99 -57.13
CA ALA A 132 28.29 -8.68 -56.92
C ALA A 132 27.66 -9.56 -55.83
N THR A 133 27.95 -10.86 -55.83
CA THR A 133 27.45 -11.80 -54.81
C THR A 133 28.01 -11.46 -53.42
N THR A 134 29.31 -11.14 -53.32
CA THR A 134 29.95 -10.71 -52.07
C THR A 134 29.31 -9.43 -51.51
N ALA A 135 29.07 -8.44 -52.38
CA ALA A 135 28.41 -7.19 -51.99
C ALA A 135 26.96 -7.43 -51.52
N ALA A 136 26.20 -8.28 -52.23
CA ALA A 136 24.84 -8.64 -51.84
C ALA A 136 24.79 -9.38 -50.50
N ALA A 137 25.72 -10.32 -50.25
CA ALA A 137 25.82 -11.03 -48.98
C ALA A 137 26.18 -10.08 -47.82
N ALA A 138 27.11 -9.15 -48.03
CA ALA A 138 27.48 -8.14 -47.03
C ALA A 138 26.31 -7.19 -46.70
N ALA A 139 25.54 -6.77 -47.71
CA ALA A 139 24.35 -5.94 -47.51
C ALA A 139 23.25 -6.68 -46.73
N ALA A 140 22.98 -7.95 -47.07
CA ALA A 140 22.00 -8.78 -46.37
C ALA A 140 22.40 -9.04 -44.90
N ALA A 141 23.68 -9.30 -44.63
CA ALA A 141 24.20 -9.44 -43.28
C ALA A 141 24.02 -8.15 -42.48
N THR A 142 24.38 -7.00 -43.06
CA THR A 142 24.24 -5.68 -42.42
C THR A 142 22.77 -5.37 -42.09
N ALA A 143 21.85 -5.61 -43.04
CA ALA A 143 20.42 -5.40 -42.82
C ALA A 143 19.87 -6.30 -41.70
N THR A 144 20.29 -7.57 -41.64
CA THR A 144 19.89 -8.52 -40.59
C THR A 144 20.42 -8.09 -39.23
N THR A 145 21.69 -7.67 -39.14
CA THR A 145 22.28 -7.15 -37.89
C THR A 145 21.56 -5.89 -37.41
N ALA A 146 21.24 -4.96 -38.32
CA ALA A 146 20.50 -3.75 -37.99
C ALA A 146 19.09 -4.05 -37.47
N ALA A 147 18.37 -4.97 -38.13
CA ALA A 147 17.04 -5.40 -37.70
C ALA A 147 17.07 -6.07 -36.32
N ALA A 148 18.05 -6.95 -36.07
CA ALA A 148 18.23 -7.59 -34.77
C ALA A 148 18.56 -6.58 -33.67
N ALA A 149 19.43 -5.60 -33.94
CA ALA A 149 19.77 -4.54 -32.99
C ALA A 149 18.57 -3.64 -32.65
N ALA A 150 17.75 -3.28 -33.66
CA ALA A 150 16.53 -2.51 -33.46
C ALA A 150 15.50 -3.27 -32.61
N ALA A 151 15.28 -4.56 -32.89
CA ALA A 151 14.38 -5.40 -32.10
C ALA A 151 14.85 -5.57 -30.65
N ALA A 152 16.15 -5.75 -30.43
CA ALA A 152 16.74 -5.81 -29.09
C ALA A 152 16.55 -4.49 -28.32
N THR A 153 16.79 -3.36 -28.99
CA THR A 153 16.61 -2.02 -28.41
C THR A 153 15.15 -1.79 -28.01
N ALA A 154 14.20 -2.06 -28.91
CA ALA A 154 12.77 -1.95 -28.61
C ALA A 154 12.34 -2.84 -27.44
N THR A 155 12.90 -4.05 -27.32
CA THR A 155 12.64 -4.95 -26.20
C THR A 155 13.12 -4.36 -24.87
N ILE A 156 14.32 -3.78 -24.84
CA ILE A 156 14.91 -3.14 -23.66
C ILE A 156 14.07 -1.92 -23.24
N GLU A 157 13.70 -1.07 -24.20
CA GLU A 157 12.92 0.14 -23.95
C GLU A 157 11.52 -0.19 -23.43
N ASN A 158 10.83 -1.16 -24.02
CA ASN A 158 9.52 -1.61 -23.56
C ASN A 158 9.58 -2.19 -22.14
N ALA A 159 10.61 -2.97 -21.82
CA ALA A 159 10.81 -3.50 -20.47
C ALA A 159 11.06 -2.38 -19.45
N ALA A 160 11.88 -1.38 -19.80
CA ALA A 160 12.15 -0.23 -18.95
C ALA A 160 10.89 0.62 -18.72
N ALA A 161 10.13 0.91 -19.77
CA ALA A 161 8.89 1.69 -19.70
C ALA A 161 7.83 1.00 -18.81
N THR A 162 7.66 -0.31 -18.97
CA THR A 162 6.72 -1.10 -18.15
C THR A 162 7.12 -1.08 -16.68
N LYS A 163 8.42 -1.24 -16.38
CA LYS A 163 8.95 -1.16 -15.01
C LYS A 163 8.75 0.23 -14.40
N ALA A 164 8.99 1.29 -15.16
CA ALA A 164 8.79 2.66 -14.71
C ALA A 164 7.31 2.96 -14.40
N ALA A 165 6.39 2.51 -15.26
CA ALA A 165 4.96 2.66 -15.04
C ALA A 165 4.48 1.89 -13.79
N ALA A 166 4.96 0.66 -13.59
CA ALA A 166 4.66 -0.12 -12.39
C ALA A 166 5.18 0.57 -11.11
N ALA A 167 6.39 1.12 -11.15
CA ALA A 167 6.94 1.87 -10.02
C ALA A 167 6.13 3.13 -9.70
N ALA A 168 5.74 3.91 -10.71
CA ALA A 168 4.91 5.10 -10.52
C ALA A 168 3.53 4.75 -9.91
N SER A 169 2.90 3.68 -10.41
CA SER A 169 1.63 3.18 -9.85
C SER A 169 1.76 2.73 -8.39
N ALA A 170 2.84 2.01 -8.06
CA ALA A 170 3.12 1.58 -6.69
C ALA A 170 3.32 2.76 -5.74
N VAL A 171 4.04 3.81 -6.15
CA VAL A 171 4.22 5.03 -5.35
C VAL A 171 2.88 5.75 -5.14
N ALA A 172 2.05 5.88 -6.16
CA ALA A 172 0.73 6.49 -6.05
C ALA A 172 -0.18 5.71 -5.08
N ALA A 173 -0.22 4.39 -5.20
CA ALA A 173 -1.00 3.52 -4.31
C ALA A 173 -0.51 3.59 -2.85
N ALA A 174 0.81 3.66 -2.63
CA ALA A 174 1.39 3.82 -1.31
C ALA A 174 0.99 5.17 -0.67
N ALA A 175 1.02 6.25 -1.45
CA ALA A 175 0.60 7.57 -0.98
C ALA A 175 -0.90 7.60 -0.59
N VAL A 176 -1.77 7.00 -1.40
CA VAL A 176 -3.22 6.89 -1.09
C VAL A 176 -3.45 6.05 0.16
N THR A 177 -2.74 4.93 0.31
CA THR A 177 -2.83 4.08 1.50
C THR A 177 -2.43 4.84 2.76
N ALA A 178 -1.31 5.58 2.71
CA ALA A 178 -0.83 6.39 3.82
C ALA A 178 -1.82 7.51 4.19
N ALA A 179 -2.38 8.21 3.20
CA ALA A 179 -3.38 9.25 3.42
C ALA A 179 -4.66 8.70 4.05
N THR A 180 -5.13 7.53 3.58
CA THR A 180 -6.32 6.85 4.11
C THR A 180 -6.09 6.39 5.55
N ALA A 181 -4.91 5.83 5.85
CA ALA A 181 -4.56 5.44 7.21
C ALA A 181 -4.50 6.64 8.17
N ALA A 182 -3.89 7.75 7.73
CA ALA A 182 -3.83 8.98 8.52
C ALA A 182 -5.22 9.56 8.80
N ALA A 183 -6.10 9.61 7.79
CA ALA A 183 -7.48 10.07 7.95
C ALA A 183 -8.28 9.18 8.91
N THR A 184 -8.13 7.86 8.79
CA THR A 184 -8.81 6.90 9.68
C THR A 184 -8.34 7.03 11.13
N ALA A 185 -7.02 7.21 11.33
CA ALA A 185 -6.46 7.43 12.66
C ALA A 185 -7.00 8.74 13.28
N ALA A 186 -7.01 9.83 12.52
CA ALA A 186 -7.54 11.12 12.97
C ALA A 186 -9.03 11.00 13.37
N ALA A 187 -9.87 10.43 12.50
CA ALA A 187 -11.29 10.25 12.78
C ALA A 187 -11.55 9.37 14.01
N THR A 188 -10.73 8.33 14.22
CA THR A 188 -10.83 7.46 15.41
C THR A 188 -10.50 8.24 16.68
N LEU A 189 -9.45 9.05 16.67
CA LEU A 189 -9.06 9.88 17.81
C LEU A 189 -10.10 10.96 18.12
N GLU A 190 -10.66 11.60 17.10
CA GLU A 190 -11.73 12.59 17.25
C GLU A 190 -13.00 11.97 17.85
N ALA A 191 -13.41 10.80 17.35
CA ALA A 191 -14.57 10.08 17.89
C ALA A 191 -14.35 9.65 19.34
N ALA A 192 -13.16 9.15 19.69
CA ALA A 192 -12.79 8.79 21.05
C ALA A 192 -12.80 10.01 21.98
N ALA A 193 -12.24 11.14 21.54
CA ALA A 193 -12.22 12.40 22.29
C ALA A 193 -13.64 12.94 22.52
N ALA A 194 -14.50 12.93 21.49
CA ALA A 194 -15.89 13.35 21.61
C ALA A 194 -16.67 12.47 22.58
N LYS A 195 -16.48 11.15 22.53
CA LYS A 195 -17.12 10.22 23.47
C LYS A 195 -16.64 10.44 24.90
N ALA A 196 -15.34 10.64 25.11
CA ALA A 196 -14.78 10.94 26.42
C ALA A 196 -15.34 12.24 27.01
N ALA A 197 -15.45 13.30 26.19
CA ALA A 197 -16.06 14.56 26.58
C ALA A 197 -17.55 14.39 26.97
N ALA A 198 -18.32 13.65 26.17
CA ALA A 198 -19.73 13.38 26.48
C ALA A 198 -19.91 12.62 27.80
N VAL A 199 -19.05 11.62 28.08
CA VAL A 199 -19.07 10.89 29.36
C VAL A 199 -18.74 11.82 30.53
N ALA A 200 -17.73 12.67 30.39
CA ALA A 200 -17.36 13.63 31.44
C ALA A 200 -18.48 14.64 31.75
N VAL A 201 -19.16 15.16 30.72
CA VAL A 201 -20.30 16.07 30.88
C VAL A 201 -21.46 15.37 31.61
N SER A 202 -21.83 14.15 31.20
CA SER A 202 -22.89 13.39 31.86
C SER A 202 -22.56 13.05 33.31
N ALA A 203 -21.31 12.69 33.61
CA ALA A 203 -20.85 12.43 34.97
C ALA A 203 -20.92 13.69 35.85
N ALA A 204 -20.50 14.85 35.32
CA ALA A 204 -20.58 16.12 36.02
C ALA A 204 -22.04 16.54 36.29
N ALA A 205 -22.94 16.33 35.32
CA ALA A 205 -24.37 16.60 35.47
C ALA A 205 -25.02 15.71 36.54
N ALA A 206 -24.70 14.42 36.55
CA ALA A 206 -25.18 13.48 37.57
C ALA A 206 -24.69 13.85 38.98
N ALA A 207 -23.41 14.23 39.11
CA ALA A 207 -22.84 14.67 40.38
C ALA A 207 -23.50 15.97 40.89
N ALA A 208 -23.76 16.94 40.00
CA ALA A 208 -24.46 18.17 40.35
C ALA A 208 -25.91 17.90 40.81
N ALA A 209 -26.65 17.02 40.10
CA ALA A 209 -27.99 16.63 40.50
C ALA A 209 -28.02 15.94 41.88
N ALA A 210 -27.07 15.05 42.15
CA ALA A 210 -26.93 14.40 43.44
C ALA A 210 -26.61 15.39 44.58
N ALA A 211 -25.73 16.37 44.33
CA ALA A 211 -25.42 17.41 45.31
C ALA A 211 -26.62 18.32 45.62
N ILE A 212 -27.40 18.68 44.59
CA ILE A 212 -28.65 19.45 44.77
C ILE A 212 -29.66 18.65 45.59
N ALA A 213 -29.85 17.36 45.28
CA ALA A 213 -30.76 16.49 46.02
C ALA A 213 -30.34 16.34 47.50
N ALA A 214 -29.04 16.21 47.76
CA ALA A 214 -28.51 16.13 49.12
C ALA A 214 -28.67 17.44 49.93
N ALA A 215 -28.61 18.61 49.26
CA ALA A 215 -28.82 19.90 49.91
C ALA A 215 -30.29 20.23 50.18
N ALA A 216 -31.22 19.53 49.50
CA ALA A 216 -32.66 19.73 49.64
C ALA A 216 -33.32 18.76 50.65
N ALA A 217 -32.58 17.76 51.14
CA ALA A 217 -32.99 16.79 52.16
C ALA A 217 -32.55 17.25 53.56
#